data_AF-A0A2V7DUS2-F1
#
_entry.id   AF-A0A2V7DUS2-F1
#
_cell.length_a   1.000
_cell.length_b   1.000
_cell.length_c   1.000
_cell.angle_alpha   90.00
_cell.angle_beta   90.00
_cell.angle_gamma   90.00
#
_symmetry.space_group_name_H-M   'P 1'
#
loop_
_entity.id
_entity.type
_entity.pdbx_description
1 polymer ?
#
loop_
_entity_poly.entity_id
_entity_poly.type
_entity_poly.pdbx_seq_one_letter_code
_entity_poly.pdbx_strand_id
1 'polypeptide(L)'
;MARPVRAALREKIAAAEIGLTGADLAIAETGSLVLVSGSGRPRSTALLPPYRVAIFDREVLVESLEQTGVFFEAWHEGQAEPGRGAAVHVITGPSRTADIELTLTRGVHGPKEVHAIFVDAPIRG
;
A
#
# COMPACT_ATOMS: atom_id res chain seq x y z
N MET A 1 -14.26 -14.90 1.73
CA MET A 1 -14.25 -14.78 3.20
C MET A 1 -15.58 -14.18 3.68
N ALA A 2 -16.19 -14.75 4.72
CA ALA A 2 -17.45 -14.28 5.29
C ALA A 2 -17.30 -12.89 5.97
N ARG A 3 -18.37 -12.08 5.94
CA ARG A 3 -18.41 -10.72 6.52
C ARG A 3 -17.92 -10.60 7.98
N PRO A 4 -18.31 -11.50 8.92
CA PRO A 4 -17.82 -11.39 10.31
C PRO A 4 -16.31 -11.62 10.45
N VAL A 5 -15.73 -12.52 9.64
CA VAL A 5 -14.28 -12.79 9.64
C VAL A 5 -13.50 -11.54 9.19
N ARG A 6 -14.00 -10.81 8.20
CA ARG A 6 -13.38 -9.56 7.73
C ARG A 6 -13.40 -8.46 8.79
N ALA A 7 -14.49 -8.35 9.56
CA ALA A 7 -14.60 -7.37 10.64
C ALA A 7 -13.59 -7.66 11.77
N ALA A 8 -13.55 -8.90 12.25
CA ALA A 8 -12.61 -9.32 13.29
C ALA A 8 -11.14 -9.16 12.84
N LEU A 9 -10.81 -9.47 11.58
CA LEU A 9 -9.47 -9.25 11.05
C LEU A 9 -9.12 -7.76 10.99
N ARG A 10 -10.07 -6.90 10.60
CA ARG A 10 -9.86 -5.44 10.56
C ARG A 10 -9.59 -4.88 11.95
N GLU A 11 -10.29 -5.34 12.99
CA GLU A 11 -10.03 -4.96 14.38
C GLU A 11 -8.62 -5.35 14.82
N LYS A 12 -8.19 -6.59 14.52
CA LYS A 12 -6.82 -7.03 14.81
C LYS A 12 -5.76 -6.18 14.08
N ILE A 13 -6.00 -5.84 12.82
CA ILE A 13 -5.10 -4.98 12.05
C ILE A 13 -5.08 -3.55 12.63
N ALA A 14 -6.23 -3.03 13.09
CA ALA A 14 -6.30 -1.71 13.71
C ALA A 14 -5.57 -1.64 15.06
N ALA A 15 -5.53 -2.75 15.80
CA ALA A 15 -4.80 -2.85 17.06
C ALA A 15 -3.29 -3.10 16.89
N ALA A 16 -2.83 -3.40 15.66
CA ALA A 16 -1.43 -3.65 15.39
C ALA A 16 -0.62 -2.34 15.35
N GLU A 17 0.60 -2.37 15.90
CA GLU A 17 1.49 -1.21 15.87
C GLU A 17 2.15 -1.03 14.49
N ILE A 18 2.47 -2.14 13.83
CA ILE A 18 3.20 -2.16 12.55
C ILE A 18 2.38 -2.84 11.46
N GLY A 19 2.21 -2.13 10.35
CA GLY A 19 1.73 -2.67 9.09
C GLY A 19 2.90 -3.02 8.18
N LEU A 20 3.08 -4.29 7.87
CA LEU A 20 4.10 -4.76 6.93
C LEU A 20 3.47 -5.06 5.58
N THR A 21 4.02 -4.48 4.50
CA THR A 21 3.54 -4.72 3.13
C THR A 21 4.70 -4.90 2.15
N GLY A 22 4.44 -5.57 1.03
CA GLY A 22 5.24 -5.39 -0.18
C GLY A 22 4.83 -4.13 -0.95
N ALA A 23 5.17 -4.09 -2.24
CA ALA A 23 4.62 -3.16 -3.22
C ALA A 23 4.39 -3.91 -4.55
N ASP A 24 3.34 -3.56 -5.29
CA ASP A 24 3.14 -4.07 -6.65
C ASP A 24 3.89 -3.22 -7.68
N LEU A 25 4.06 -1.92 -7.40
CA LEU A 25 5.00 -1.01 -8.06
C LEU A 25 5.56 -0.01 -7.04
N ALA A 26 6.78 0.46 -7.25
CA ALA A 26 7.40 1.57 -6.54
C ALA A 26 7.79 2.65 -7.55
N ILE A 27 7.25 3.86 -7.41
CA ILE A 27 7.44 4.97 -8.35
C ILE A 27 8.52 5.88 -7.81
N ALA A 28 9.67 5.95 -8.49
CA ALA A 28 10.83 6.72 -8.05
C ALA A 28 10.58 8.24 -8.10
N GLU A 29 9.98 8.74 -9.18
CA GLU A 29 9.69 10.17 -9.40
C GLU A 29 8.92 10.80 -8.22
N THR A 30 7.88 10.11 -7.73
CA THR A 30 6.99 10.66 -6.71
C THR A 30 7.27 10.11 -5.31
N GLY A 31 8.14 9.11 -5.17
CA GLY A 31 8.33 8.37 -3.93
C GLY A 31 7.05 7.66 -3.49
N SER A 32 6.30 7.09 -4.44
CA SER A 32 5.02 6.43 -4.18
C SER A 32 5.12 4.92 -4.22
N LEU A 33 4.30 4.25 -3.42
CA LEU A 33 4.13 2.80 -3.49
C LEU A 33 2.71 2.45 -3.96
N VAL A 34 2.62 1.56 -4.92
CA VAL A 34 1.37 1.05 -5.47
C VAL A 34 1.04 -0.30 -4.82
N LEU A 35 -0.19 -0.44 -4.35
CA LEU A 35 -0.74 -1.69 -3.82
C LEU A 35 -2.05 -2.04 -4.52
N VAL A 36 -2.14 -3.26 -5.03
CA VAL A 36 -3.37 -3.86 -5.52
C VAL A 36 -3.98 -4.68 -4.38
N SER A 37 -5.20 -4.32 -4.00
CA SER A 37 -5.95 -5.07 -3.00
C SER A 37 -6.23 -6.50 -3.46
N GLY A 38 -6.40 -7.43 -2.52
CA GLY A 38 -6.73 -8.81 -2.85
C GLY A 38 -7.05 -9.65 -1.62
N SER A 39 -7.35 -10.93 -1.85
CA SER A 39 -7.49 -11.93 -0.80
C SER A 39 -6.17 -12.01 -0.03
N GLY A 40 -6.22 -11.87 1.30
CA GLY A 40 -5.02 -11.82 2.14
C GLY A 40 -4.21 -10.51 2.05
N ARG A 41 -4.56 -9.61 1.11
CA ARG A 41 -3.88 -8.32 0.89
C ARG A 41 -4.86 -7.15 1.11
N PRO A 42 -5.44 -7.00 2.32
CA PRO A 42 -6.40 -5.93 2.57
C PRO A 42 -5.68 -4.58 2.68
N ARG A 43 -6.30 -3.50 2.16
CA ARG A 43 -5.74 -2.15 2.28
C ARG A 43 -5.52 -1.71 3.73
N SER A 44 -6.26 -2.28 4.67
CA SER A 44 -6.17 -1.94 6.10
C SER A 44 -4.77 -2.14 6.66
N THR A 45 -4.00 -3.13 6.18
CA THR A 45 -2.61 -3.36 6.63
C THR A 45 -1.71 -2.17 6.30
N ALA A 46 -1.98 -1.50 5.18
CA ALA A 46 -1.26 -0.33 4.71
C ALA A 46 -1.72 0.99 5.34
N LEU A 47 -2.89 1.00 6.01
CA LEU A 47 -3.57 2.22 6.43
C LEU A 47 -3.82 2.36 7.92
N LEU A 48 -4.19 1.27 8.62
CA LEU A 48 -4.66 1.37 10.01
C LEU A 48 -3.50 1.41 11.02
N PRO A 49 -2.45 0.58 10.88
CA PRO A 49 -1.32 0.65 11.81
C PRO A 49 -0.63 2.02 11.77
N PRO A 50 -0.23 2.57 12.93
CA PRO A 50 0.41 3.89 13.01
C PRO A 50 1.79 3.92 12.34
N TYR A 51 2.49 2.79 12.29
CA TYR A 51 3.76 2.63 11.61
C TYR A 51 3.58 1.68 10.43
N ARG A 52 4.07 2.08 9.26
CA ARG A 52 4.11 1.20 8.09
C ARG A 52 5.53 0.95 7.65
N VAL A 53 5.84 -0.32 7.41
CA VAL A 53 7.07 -0.76 6.76
C VAL A 53 6.69 -1.40 5.42
N ALA A 54 7.25 -0.89 4.34
CA ALA A 54 7.13 -1.48 3.02
C ALA A 54 8.50 -1.98 2.55
N ILE A 55 8.56 -3.21 2.07
CA ILE A 55 9.79 -3.82 1.56
C ILE A 55 9.58 -4.18 0.09
N PHE A 56 10.49 -3.79 -0.77
CA PHE A 56 10.42 -4.05 -2.20
C PHE A 56 11.82 -4.13 -2.81
N ASP A 57 11.93 -4.78 -3.95
CA ASP A 57 13.16 -4.91 -4.71
C ASP A 57 13.10 -4.11 -6.01
N ARG A 58 14.08 -4.32 -6.88
CA ARG A 58 14.20 -3.64 -8.16
C ARG A 58 13.14 -4.06 -9.19
N GLU A 59 12.55 -5.25 -9.08
CA GLU A 59 11.64 -5.77 -10.10
C GLU A 59 10.34 -4.97 -10.19
N VAL A 60 9.96 -4.33 -9.09
CA VAL A 60 8.75 -3.50 -9.01
C VAL A 60 9.04 -2.00 -9.12
N LEU A 61 10.30 -1.59 -9.29
CA LEU A 61 10.69 -0.18 -9.37
C LEU A 61 10.45 0.37 -10.78
N VAL A 62 9.69 1.46 -10.87
CA VAL A 62 9.46 2.24 -12.09
C VAL A 62 9.96 3.66 -11.90
N GLU A 63 10.38 4.29 -12.99
CA GLU A 63 10.96 5.63 -12.96
C GLU A 63 9.90 6.69 -12.69
N SER A 64 8.80 6.68 -13.46
CA SER A 64 7.79 7.74 -13.47
C SER A 64 6.37 7.26 -13.22
N LEU A 65 5.48 8.18 -12.82
CA LEU A 65 4.05 7.87 -12.67
C LEU A 65 3.43 7.48 -14.02
N GLU A 66 3.86 8.11 -15.11
CA GLU A 66 3.39 7.80 -16.46
C GLU A 66 3.63 6.33 -16.84
N GLN A 67 4.80 5.79 -16.49
CA GLN A 67 5.13 4.39 -16.72
C GLN A 67 4.20 3.42 -15.99
N THR A 68 3.45 3.84 -14.97
CA THR A 68 2.48 2.95 -14.31
C THR A 68 1.27 2.63 -15.19
N GLY A 69 0.97 3.46 -16.20
CA GLY A 69 -0.19 3.30 -17.09
C GLY A 69 -0.20 1.94 -17.78
N VAL A 70 0.93 1.51 -18.35
CA VAL A 70 1.04 0.21 -19.05
C VAL A 70 0.76 -0.97 -18.12
N PHE A 71 1.16 -0.87 -16.84
CA PHE A 71 0.86 -1.91 -15.85
C PHE A 71 -0.63 -1.91 -15.51
N PHE A 72 -1.25 -0.75 -15.33
CA PHE A 72 -2.67 -0.64 -15.02
C PHE A 72 -3.54 -1.16 -16.16
N GLU A 73 -3.18 -0.88 -17.41
CA GLU A 73 -3.82 -1.42 -18.60
C GLU A 73 -3.68 -2.94 -18.66
N ALA A 74 -2.46 -3.47 -18.55
CA ALA A 74 -2.23 -4.91 -18.53
C ALA A 74 -2.98 -5.62 -17.40
N TRP A 75 -3.08 -4.97 -16.24
CA TRP A 75 -3.83 -5.46 -15.09
C TRP A 75 -5.35 -5.46 -15.28
N HIS A 76 -5.86 -4.52 -16.06
CA HIS A 76 -7.28 -4.40 -16.38
C HIS A 76 -7.70 -5.36 -17.50
N GLU A 77 -6.87 -5.49 -18.54
CA GLU A 77 -7.13 -6.35 -19.71
C GLU A 77 -6.88 -7.83 -19.43
N GLY A 78 -5.92 -8.14 -18.54
CA GLY A 78 -5.59 -9.50 -18.16
C GLY A 78 -6.74 -10.20 -17.44
N GLN A 79 -6.75 -11.54 -17.49
CA GLN A 79 -7.68 -12.30 -16.66
C GLN A 79 -7.43 -11.98 -15.18
N ALA A 80 -8.49 -11.61 -14.47
CA ALA A 80 -8.39 -11.33 -13.04
C ALA A 80 -8.03 -12.62 -12.30
N GLU A 81 -6.79 -12.69 -11.81
CA GLU A 81 -6.34 -13.79 -10.97
C GLU A 81 -7.33 -14.03 -9.80
N PRO A 82 -7.68 -15.28 -9.47
CA PRO A 82 -8.58 -15.58 -8.37
C PRO A 82 -8.12 -14.91 -7.07
N GLY A 83 -8.95 -14.01 -6.54
CA GLY A 83 -8.64 -13.27 -5.32
C GLY A 83 -7.99 -11.91 -5.54
N ARG A 84 -7.76 -11.46 -6.77
CA ARG A 84 -7.44 -10.06 -7.07
C ARG A 84 -8.62 -9.15 -6.70
N GLY A 85 -8.33 -8.07 -5.98
CA GLY A 85 -9.32 -7.06 -5.60
C GLY A 85 -9.44 -5.95 -6.63
N ALA A 86 -10.53 -5.18 -6.54
CA ALA A 86 -10.86 -4.12 -7.50
C ALA A 86 -10.21 -2.76 -7.21
N ALA A 87 -9.45 -2.64 -6.11
CA ALA A 87 -8.86 -1.36 -5.70
C ALA A 87 -7.34 -1.35 -5.85
N VAL A 88 -6.84 -0.29 -6.47
CA VAL A 88 -5.44 0.11 -6.51
C VAL A 88 -5.24 1.28 -5.54
N HIS A 89 -4.15 1.25 -4.77
CA HIS A 89 -3.79 2.26 -3.80
C HIS A 89 -2.41 2.82 -4.13
N VAL A 90 -2.35 4.09 -4.51
CA VAL A 90 -1.10 4.82 -4.68
C VAL A 90 -0.86 5.62 -3.41
N ILE A 91 0.26 5.35 -2.73
CA ILE A 91 0.54 5.88 -1.39
C ILE A 91 1.86 6.63 -1.42
N THR A 92 1.77 7.95 -1.21
CA THR A 92 2.90 8.88 -1.27
C THR A 92 3.25 9.36 0.13
N GLY A 93 4.07 8.58 0.83
CA GLY A 93 4.51 8.90 2.19
C GLY A 93 3.44 8.76 3.28
N PRO A 94 3.70 9.29 4.49
CA PRO A 94 2.80 9.20 5.64
C PRO A 94 1.54 10.06 5.48
N SER A 95 0.49 9.70 6.20
CA SER A 95 -0.76 10.46 6.19
C SER A 95 -0.56 11.84 6.80
N ARG A 96 -0.89 12.87 6.02
CA ARG A 96 -0.81 14.28 6.43
C ARG A 96 -2.12 14.97 6.02
N THR A 97 -2.82 15.53 7.00
CA THR A 97 -3.94 16.44 6.73
C THR A 97 -3.46 17.84 7.05
N ALA A 98 -3.53 18.74 6.08
CA ALA A 98 -3.04 20.12 6.22
C ALA A 98 -4.15 21.14 6.57
N ASP A 99 -5.34 20.66 6.96
CA ASP A 99 -6.56 21.48 6.93
C ASP A 99 -7.46 21.31 8.17
N ILE A 100 -6.87 21.39 9.36
CA ILE A 100 -7.56 21.80 10.59
C ILE A 100 -6.59 22.77 11.28
N GLU A 101 -6.93 24.07 11.27
CA GLU A 101 -6.25 25.13 12.05
C GLU A 101 -4.80 25.51 11.64
N LEU A 102 -4.37 25.31 10.39
CA LEU A 102 -3.01 25.65 9.89
C LEU A 102 -1.86 24.94 10.65
N THR A 103 -2.17 23.97 11.50
CA THR A 103 -1.19 23.16 12.22
C THR A 103 -1.11 21.79 11.59
N LEU A 104 0.09 21.39 11.14
CA LEU A 104 0.32 20.09 10.52
C LEU A 104 0.08 18.96 11.53
N THR A 105 -1.09 18.31 11.46
CA THR A 105 -1.38 17.11 12.25
C THR A 105 -1.07 15.86 11.40
N ARG A 106 -0.11 15.05 11.84
CA ARG A 106 0.27 13.79 11.18
C ARG A 106 -0.57 12.62 11.69
N GLY A 107 -0.96 11.72 10.80
CA GLY A 107 -1.58 10.43 11.15
C GLY A 107 -3.06 10.46 11.52
N VAL A 108 -3.84 11.38 10.95
CA VAL A 108 -5.30 11.47 11.19
C VAL A 108 -6.07 10.42 10.39
N HIS A 109 -5.65 10.11 9.16
CA HIS A 109 -6.35 9.24 8.22
C HIS A 109 -5.52 8.04 7.72
N GLY A 110 -4.35 7.79 8.32
CA GLY A 110 -3.42 6.73 7.93
C GLY A 110 -2.14 6.72 8.79
N PRO A 111 -1.09 5.99 8.38
CA PRO A 111 0.12 5.84 9.18
C PRO A 111 0.79 7.18 9.46
N LYS A 112 1.26 7.36 10.70
CA LYS A 112 2.05 8.52 11.15
C LYS A 112 3.44 8.51 10.53
N GLU A 113 3.99 7.31 10.36
CA GLU A 113 5.31 7.08 9.78
C GLU A 113 5.24 5.97 8.73
N VAL A 114 6.03 6.16 7.67
CA VAL A 114 6.18 5.20 6.58
C VAL A 114 7.66 5.01 6.33
N HIS A 115 8.09 3.76 6.40
CA HIS A 115 9.45 3.30 6.14
C HIS A 115 9.43 2.48 4.86
N ALA A 116 10.11 2.96 3.82
CA ALA A 116 10.22 2.29 2.53
C ALA A 116 11.64 1.70 2.41
N ILE A 117 11.74 0.38 2.39
CA ILE A 117 13.00 -0.36 2.40
C ILE A 117 13.19 -1.00 1.04
N PHE A 118 14.13 -0.45 0.26
CA PHE A 118 14.63 -1.09 -0.94
C PHE A 118 15.65 -2.17 -0.57
N VAL A 119 15.52 -3.35 -1.15
CA VAL A 119 16.50 -4.43 -1.03
C VAL A 119 17.08 -4.78 -2.40
N ASP A 120 18.39 -4.96 -2.45
CA ASP A 120 19.11 -5.30 -3.69
C ASP A 120 18.92 -6.77 -4.09
N ALA A 121 18.74 -7.65 -3.10
CA ALA A 121 18.41 -9.05 -3.35
C ALA A 121 16.91 -9.18 -3.73
N PRO A 122 16.56 -9.98 -4.75
CA PRO A 122 15.17 -10.23 -5.11
C PRO A 122 14.38 -10.83 -3.94
N ILE A 123 13.16 -10.33 -3.71
CA ILE A 123 12.24 -10.85 -2.71
C ILE A 123 11.46 -12.00 -3.34
N ARG A 124 11.84 -13.24 -3.02
CA ARG A 124 11.07 -14.42 -3.41
C ARG A 124 9.96 -14.64 -2.38
N GLY A 125 8.72 -14.38 -2.78
CA GLY A 125 7.50 -14.72 -2.03
C GLY A 125 7.06 -16.16 -2.22
#